data_AF-A0A1X2H2W8-F1
#
_entry.id   AF-A0A1X2H2W8-F1
#
_cell.length_a   1.000
_cell.length_b   1.000
_cell.length_c   1.000
_cell.angle_alpha   90.00
_cell.angle_beta   90.00
_cell.angle_gamma   90.00
#
_symmetry.space_group_name_H-M   'P 1'
#
loop_
_entity.id
_entity.type
_entity.pdbx_description
1 polymer ?
#
loop_
_entity_poly.entity_id
_entity_poly.type
_entity_poly.pdbx_seq_one_letter_code
_entity_poly.pdbx_strand_id
1 'polypeptide(L)'
;MQTVKEIARHVLQHHYEKPISSRTDHLLTFSDFRARYCHYKNTLLTDQDIWLVIRYLHRNAGVAIADDEKSSGSPYMIVKFPESNETESAKAEITMHDKTLVKLRYTSEVLNIQVDKLQSRLEEFAKISQIQNAQGHRPQALYALKRKKHLETLLHQRLQSLETMEAMLLKFESSLNDMQLVEAFNMGADALRSILKDNNITVEMVDATMVKLGDVMEDQREVETALSQGMEDVNQTQFPIDEDELENELRELDEKEAQMKELPSRQESVSAPPPAHSESELARLNALMASVGQSAEPPRHSPNQSPDRERRHSAGAQLEPAM
;
A
#
# COMPACT_ATOMS: atom_id res chain seq x y z
N MET A 1 -38.78 -15.38 -0.37
CA MET A 1 -38.40 -14.56 0.81
C MET A 1 -37.54 -15.29 1.83
N GLN A 2 -37.54 -16.64 1.93
CA GLN A 2 -36.67 -17.36 2.89
C GLN A 2 -35.16 -17.16 2.64
N THR A 3 -34.74 -17.06 1.38
CA THR A 3 -33.33 -16.85 1.01
C THR A 3 -32.76 -15.52 1.50
N VAL A 4 -33.48 -14.40 1.35
CA VAL A 4 -33.03 -13.07 1.82
C VAL A 4 -32.88 -13.04 3.35
N LYS A 5 -33.81 -13.69 4.07
CA LYS A 5 -33.75 -13.83 5.53
C LYS A 5 -32.52 -14.63 5.98
N GLU A 6 -32.19 -15.72 5.28
CA GLU A 6 -31.00 -16.52 5.57
C GLU A 6 -29.70 -15.74 5.30
N ILE A 7 -29.64 -15.00 4.19
CA ILE A 7 -28.50 -14.15 3.86
C ILE A 7 -28.34 -13.04 4.91
N ALA A 8 -29.43 -12.36 5.29
CA ALA A 8 -29.42 -11.34 6.32
C ALA A 8 -28.93 -11.88 7.68
N ARG A 9 -29.36 -13.10 8.06
CA ARG A 9 -28.88 -13.76 9.28
C ARG A 9 -27.38 -14.04 9.23
N HIS A 10 -26.88 -14.51 8.08
CA HIS A 10 -25.46 -14.72 7.86
C HIS A 10 -24.66 -13.41 7.92
N VAL A 11 -25.18 -12.31 7.36
CA VAL A 11 -24.55 -10.99 7.47
C VAL A 11 -24.44 -10.56 8.93
N LEU A 12 -25.53 -10.65 9.71
CA LEU A 12 -25.52 -10.28 11.13
C LEU A 12 -24.53 -11.14 11.92
N GLN A 13 -24.56 -12.46 11.72
CA GLN A 13 -23.63 -13.37 12.36
C GLN A 13 -22.17 -12.99 12.05
N HIS A 14 -21.83 -12.84 10.77
CA HIS A 14 -20.47 -12.46 10.36
C HIS A 14 -20.07 -11.04 10.82
N HIS A 15 -21.04 -10.13 11.00
CA HIS A 15 -20.79 -8.78 11.52
C HIS A 15 -20.43 -8.80 13.02
N TYR A 16 -21.19 -9.53 13.84
CA TYR A 16 -21.03 -9.54 15.30
C TYR A 16 -20.08 -10.63 15.84
N GLU A 17 -19.74 -11.65 15.05
CA GLU A 17 -18.72 -12.65 15.45
C GLU A 17 -17.31 -12.09 15.45
N LYS A 18 -17.04 -11.05 14.65
CA LYS A 18 -15.74 -10.38 14.66
C LYS A 18 -15.64 -9.54 15.93
N PRO A 19 -14.51 -9.59 16.66
CA PRO A 19 -14.26 -8.64 17.74
C PRO A 19 -14.26 -7.24 17.12
N ILE A 20 -15.36 -6.52 17.33
CA ILE A 20 -15.51 -5.14 16.86
C ILE A 20 -14.45 -4.31 17.58
N SER A 21 -13.52 -3.75 16.81
CA SER A 21 -12.40 -2.97 17.34
C SER A 21 -12.82 -1.55 17.70
N SER A 22 -13.84 -1.01 17.03
CA SER A 22 -14.34 0.35 17.23
C SER A 22 -15.83 0.46 16.92
N ARG A 23 -16.53 1.37 17.61
CA ARG A 23 -17.94 1.73 17.33
C ARG A 23 -18.17 2.13 15.87
N THR A 24 -17.12 2.63 15.21
CA THR A 24 -17.16 3.05 13.81
C THR A 24 -17.13 1.88 12.82
N ASP A 25 -16.89 0.64 13.27
CA ASP A 25 -16.94 -0.57 12.45
C ASP A 25 -18.37 -0.97 12.06
N HIS A 26 -19.35 -0.50 12.85
CA HIS A 26 -20.78 -0.65 12.55
C HIS A 26 -21.25 0.25 11.42
N LEU A 27 -20.45 1.23 11.02
CA LEU A 27 -20.79 2.24 10.02
C LEU A 27 -20.12 1.94 8.69
N LEU A 28 -20.94 1.67 7.67
CA LEU A 28 -20.51 1.20 6.35
C LEU A 28 -21.12 2.05 5.25
N THR A 29 -20.41 2.17 4.13
CA THR A 29 -21.01 2.56 2.85
C THR A 29 -21.58 1.34 2.12
N PHE A 30 -22.37 1.55 1.05
CA PHE A 30 -22.76 0.47 0.15
C PHE A 30 -21.56 -0.32 -0.39
N SER A 31 -20.47 0.38 -0.73
CA SER A 31 -19.24 -0.24 -1.22
C SER A 31 -18.60 -1.13 -0.16
N ASP A 32 -18.52 -0.65 1.09
CA ASP A 32 -17.98 -1.43 2.20
C ASP A 32 -18.83 -2.66 2.49
N PHE A 33 -20.15 -2.50 2.51
CA PHE A 33 -21.09 -3.61 2.71
C PHE A 33 -20.92 -4.66 1.61
N ARG A 34 -20.86 -4.22 0.34
CA ARG A 34 -20.60 -5.11 -0.80
C ARG A 34 -19.26 -5.83 -0.63
N ALA A 35 -18.19 -5.11 -0.34
CA ALA A 35 -16.87 -5.71 -0.19
C ALA A 35 -16.85 -6.78 0.91
N ARG A 36 -17.54 -6.53 2.03
CA ARG A 36 -17.57 -7.44 3.19
C ARG A 36 -18.55 -8.60 3.05
N TYR A 37 -19.66 -8.42 2.34
CA TYR A 37 -20.80 -9.36 2.37
C TYR A 37 -21.29 -9.80 0.97
N CYS A 38 -20.51 -9.56 -0.09
CA CYS A 38 -20.87 -9.97 -1.46
C CYS A 38 -20.94 -11.48 -1.67
N HIS A 39 -20.42 -12.30 -0.75
CA HIS A 39 -20.46 -13.75 -0.86
C HIS A 39 -21.40 -14.35 0.18
N TYR A 40 -22.29 -15.22 -0.29
CA TYR A 40 -23.09 -16.09 0.55
C TYR A 40 -22.92 -17.53 0.07
N LYS A 41 -22.37 -18.40 0.93
CA LYS A 41 -21.97 -19.77 0.56
C LYS A 41 -21.08 -19.73 -0.70
N ASN A 42 -21.49 -20.37 -1.80
CA ASN A 42 -20.75 -20.40 -3.07
C ASN A 42 -21.36 -19.46 -4.13
N THR A 43 -22.13 -18.45 -3.73
CA THR A 43 -22.79 -17.52 -4.65
C THR A 43 -22.35 -16.09 -4.41
N LEU A 44 -22.05 -15.39 -5.52
CA LEU A 44 -21.80 -13.96 -5.52
C LEU A 44 -23.12 -13.22 -5.64
N LEU A 45 -23.39 -12.33 -4.68
CA LEU A 45 -24.58 -11.49 -4.66
C LEU A 45 -24.42 -10.32 -5.63
N THR A 46 -25.48 -10.02 -6.38
CA THR A 46 -25.53 -8.84 -7.23
C THR A 46 -25.81 -7.57 -6.40
N ASP A 47 -25.63 -6.40 -7.00
CA ASP A 47 -25.94 -5.12 -6.34
C ASP A 47 -27.42 -5.01 -5.95
N GLN A 48 -28.31 -5.62 -6.73
CA GLN A 48 -29.74 -5.70 -6.40
C GLN A 48 -30.00 -6.62 -5.21
N ASP A 49 -29.30 -7.76 -5.12
CA ASP A 49 -29.42 -8.68 -3.98
C ASP A 49 -28.92 -8.01 -2.70
N ILE A 50 -27.76 -7.34 -2.75
CA ILE A 50 -27.20 -6.60 -1.63
C ILE A 50 -28.15 -5.51 -1.16
N TRP A 51 -28.69 -4.72 -2.10
CA TRP A 51 -29.67 -3.69 -1.78
C TRP A 51 -30.92 -4.28 -1.09
N LEU A 52 -31.43 -5.41 -1.58
CA LEU A 52 -32.58 -6.09 -0.99
C LEU A 52 -32.26 -6.61 0.42
N VAL A 53 -31.06 -7.15 0.64
CA VAL A 53 -30.59 -7.60 1.96
C VAL A 53 -30.49 -6.43 2.93
N ILE A 54 -29.92 -5.30 2.52
CA ILE A 54 -29.81 -4.10 3.36
C ILE A 54 -31.20 -3.57 3.73
N ARG A 55 -32.15 -3.52 2.78
CA ARG A 55 -33.53 -3.14 3.05
C ARG A 55 -34.24 -4.10 4.02
N TYR A 56 -33.99 -5.41 3.88
CA TYR A 56 -34.50 -6.40 4.82
C TYR A 56 -33.92 -6.17 6.23
N LEU A 57 -32.61 -5.95 6.34
CA LEU A 57 -31.94 -5.66 7.62
C LEU A 57 -32.48 -4.39 8.27
N HIS A 58 -32.76 -3.34 7.51
CA HIS A 58 -33.35 -2.12 8.05
C HIS A 58 -34.75 -2.34 8.62
N ARG A 59 -35.58 -3.12 7.91
CA ARG A 59 -36.94 -3.41 8.35
C ARG A 59 -36.99 -4.37 9.54
N ASN A 60 -36.10 -5.36 9.59
CA ASN A 60 -36.25 -6.53 10.44
C ASN A 60 -35.14 -6.71 11.49
N ALA A 61 -34.04 -5.96 11.40
CA ALA A 61 -32.86 -6.12 12.26
C ALA A 61 -32.30 -4.79 12.81
N GLY A 62 -33.07 -3.70 12.72
CA GLY A 62 -32.71 -2.41 13.34
C GLY A 62 -31.55 -1.67 12.68
N VAL A 63 -31.06 -2.11 11.51
CA VAL A 63 -30.02 -1.41 10.76
C VAL A 63 -30.55 -0.07 10.24
N ALA A 64 -29.82 1.02 10.42
CA ALA A 64 -30.18 2.32 9.87
C ALA A 64 -29.62 2.50 8.46
N ILE A 65 -30.36 3.24 7.62
CA ILE A 65 -29.95 3.57 6.25
C ILE A 65 -30.15 5.07 6.01
N ALA A 66 -29.17 5.71 5.37
CA ALA A 66 -29.31 7.03 4.76
C ALA A 66 -28.98 6.94 3.27
N ASP A 67 -29.96 7.22 2.41
CA ASP A 67 -29.89 7.00 0.94
C ASP A 67 -29.65 8.30 0.14
N ASP A 68 -29.62 9.46 0.81
CA ASP A 68 -29.66 10.79 0.20
C ASP A 68 -28.37 11.60 0.37
N GLU A 69 -27.34 10.98 0.95
CA GLU A 69 -26.05 11.63 1.17
C GLU A 69 -25.32 11.86 -0.15
N LYS A 70 -24.75 13.06 -0.32
CA LYS A 70 -24.08 13.45 -1.56
C LYS A 70 -22.61 13.76 -1.30
N SER A 71 -21.74 13.15 -2.10
CA SER A 71 -20.32 13.50 -2.15
C SER A 71 -19.92 13.73 -3.60
N SER A 72 -19.29 14.87 -3.90
CA SER A 72 -18.96 15.29 -5.27
C SER A 72 -20.11 15.14 -6.28
N GLY A 73 -21.35 15.37 -5.85
CA GLY A 73 -22.55 15.28 -6.70
C GLY A 73 -23.11 13.87 -6.93
N SER A 74 -22.42 12.81 -6.49
CA SER A 74 -22.91 11.43 -6.57
C SER A 74 -23.58 11.04 -5.25
N PRO A 75 -24.78 10.44 -5.28
CA PRO A 75 -25.41 9.92 -4.07
C PRO A 75 -24.66 8.68 -3.59
N TYR A 76 -24.51 8.55 -2.28
CA TYR A 76 -23.98 7.35 -1.64
C TYR A 76 -24.88 6.95 -0.46
N MET A 77 -24.87 5.66 -0.15
CA MET A 77 -25.70 5.11 0.92
C MET A 77 -24.84 4.78 2.14
N ILE A 78 -25.30 5.24 3.31
CA ILE A 78 -24.73 4.89 4.61
C ILE A 78 -25.60 3.81 5.25
N VAL A 79 -24.96 2.78 5.80
CA VAL A 79 -25.57 1.66 6.52
C VAL A 79 -24.94 1.61 7.90
N LYS A 80 -25.76 1.64 8.96
CA LYS A 80 -25.28 1.53 10.33
C LYS A 80 -25.95 0.37 11.06
N PHE A 81 -25.15 -0.56 11.55
CA PHE A 81 -25.62 -1.66 12.39
C PHE A 81 -25.84 -1.18 13.84
N PRO A 82 -26.82 -1.77 14.56
CA PRO A 82 -26.91 -1.61 16.01
C PRO A 82 -25.63 -2.10 16.71
N GLU A 83 -25.30 -1.53 17.86
CA GLU A 83 -24.10 -1.93 18.62
C GLU A 83 -24.21 -3.36 19.18
N SER A 84 -25.42 -3.82 19.47
CA SER A 84 -25.69 -5.20 19.89
C SER A 84 -26.89 -5.78 19.15
N ASN A 85 -26.82 -7.08 18.89
CA ASN A 85 -27.87 -7.89 18.27
C ASN A 85 -28.85 -8.49 19.30
N GLU A 86 -28.65 -8.26 20.59
CA GLU A 86 -29.40 -8.94 21.66
C GLU A 86 -30.74 -8.28 21.99
N THR A 87 -30.87 -6.98 21.74
CA THR A 87 -32.09 -6.24 22.04
C THR A 87 -32.96 -6.14 20.79
N GLU A 88 -34.11 -6.82 20.77
CA GLU A 88 -35.08 -6.77 19.65
C GLU A 88 -35.58 -5.34 19.32
N SER A 89 -35.33 -4.38 20.21
CA SER A 89 -35.66 -2.96 20.03
C SER A 89 -34.45 -2.04 19.76
N ALA A 90 -33.23 -2.56 19.69
CA ALA A 90 -32.04 -1.76 19.40
C ALA A 90 -32.02 -1.40 17.90
N LYS A 91 -32.63 -0.25 17.57
CA LYS A 91 -32.49 0.36 16.26
C LYS A 91 -31.31 1.29 16.27
N ALA A 92 -30.43 1.16 15.29
CA ALA A 92 -29.40 2.15 15.05
C ALA A 92 -30.03 3.47 14.59
N GLU A 93 -29.33 4.55 14.88
CA GLU A 93 -29.61 5.87 14.32
C GLU A 93 -28.33 6.41 13.68
N ILE A 94 -28.46 6.95 12.47
CA ILE A 94 -27.36 7.64 11.77
C ILE A 94 -27.35 9.08 12.25
N THR A 95 -26.31 9.42 13.00
CA THR A 95 -26.08 10.75 13.56
C THR A 95 -25.32 11.65 12.58
N MET A 96 -25.23 12.94 12.91
CA MET A 96 -24.36 13.87 12.18
C MET A 96 -22.88 13.44 12.25
N HIS A 97 -22.43 12.89 13.38
CA HIS A 97 -21.06 12.40 13.53
C HIS A 97 -20.75 11.24 12.57
N ASP A 98 -21.70 10.31 12.41
CA ASP A 98 -21.57 9.20 11.46
C ASP A 98 -21.39 9.71 10.02
N LYS A 99 -22.23 10.68 9.61
CA LYS A 99 -22.15 11.28 8.27
C LYS A 99 -20.80 11.98 8.04
N THR A 100 -20.33 12.74 9.03
CA THR A 100 -19.03 13.40 8.98
C THR A 100 -17.89 12.40 8.85
N LEU A 101 -17.91 11.32 9.64
CA LEU A 101 -16.89 10.27 9.59
C LEU A 101 -16.82 9.62 8.21
N VAL A 102 -17.96 9.22 7.65
CA VAL A 102 -18.01 8.62 6.30
C VAL A 102 -17.48 9.59 5.25
N LYS A 103 -17.82 10.88 5.36
CA LYS A 103 -17.33 11.91 4.43
C LYS A 103 -15.82 12.11 4.53
N LEU A 104 -15.25 12.08 5.74
CA LEU A 104 -13.81 12.14 5.94
C LEU A 104 -13.10 10.92 5.34
N ARG A 105 -13.61 9.70 5.61
CA ARG A 105 -13.10 8.45 5.02
C ARG A 105 -13.13 8.49 3.49
N TYR A 106 -14.25 8.91 2.92
CA TYR A 106 -14.38 9.08 1.47
C TYR A 106 -13.36 10.09 0.90
N THR A 107 -13.15 11.21 1.59
CA THR A 107 -12.21 12.24 1.13
C THR A 107 -10.77 11.72 1.16
N SER A 108 -10.40 10.97 2.20
CA SER A 108 -9.10 10.27 2.29
C SER A 108 -8.92 9.27 1.15
N GLU A 109 -9.92 8.43 0.86
CA GLU A 109 -9.87 7.47 -0.25
C GLU A 109 -9.69 8.17 -1.62
N VAL A 110 -10.42 9.26 -1.85
CA VAL A 110 -10.29 10.07 -3.07
C VAL A 110 -8.91 10.69 -3.20
N LEU A 111 -8.30 11.14 -2.08
CA LEU A 111 -6.94 11.66 -2.07
C LEU A 111 -5.92 10.56 -2.38
N ASN A 112 -6.07 9.37 -1.81
CA ASN A 112 -5.25 8.19 -2.14
C ASN A 112 -5.30 7.86 -3.64
N ILE A 113 -6.49 7.78 -4.23
CA ILE A 113 -6.64 7.54 -5.69
C ILE A 113 -5.94 8.65 -6.51
N GLN A 114 -5.97 9.90 -6.05
CA GLN A 114 -5.26 11.00 -6.72
C GLN A 114 -3.74 10.87 -6.59
N VAL A 115 -3.24 10.47 -5.42
CA VAL A 115 -1.83 10.20 -5.15
C VAL A 115 -1.32 9.11 -6.10
N ASP A 116 -2.01 7.97 -6.19
CA ASP A 116 -1.61 6.85 -7.07
C ASP A 116 -1.55 7.26 -8.55
N LYS A 117 -2.55 8.05 -9.00
CA LYS A 117 -2.60 8.57 -10.38
C LYS A 117 -1.46 9.54 -10.66
N LEU A 118 -1.10 10.40 -9.69
CA LEU A 118 0.00 11.35 -9.83
C LEU A 118 1.34 10.62 -9.86
N GLN A 119 1.55 9.63 -8.98
CA GLN A 119 2.74 8.78 -8.98
C GLN A 119 2.92 8.04 -10.31
N SER A 120 1.86 7.42 -10.83
CA SER A 120 1.90 6.73 -12.13
C SER A 120 2.29 7.67 -13.27
N ARG A 121 1.77 8.91 -13.28
CA ARG A 121 2.14 9.93 -14.29
C ARG A 121 3.57 10.44 -14.12
N LEU A 122 4.07 10.54 -12.90
CA LEU A 122 5.46 10.91 -12.64
C LEU A 122 6.42 9.90 -13.24
N GLU A 123 6.15 8.61 -13.03
CA GLU A 123 6.94 7.52 -13.63
C GLU A 123 6.90 7.56 -15.17
N GLU A 124 5.75 7.87 -15.75
CA GLU A 124 5.59 8.04 -17.19
C GLU A 124 6.47 9.18 -17.72
N PHE A 125 6.41 10.37 -17.12
CA PHE A 125 7.24 11.51 -17.55
C PHE A 125 8.73 11.29 -17.29
N ALA A 126 9.10 10.56 -16.24
CA ALA A 126 10.49 10.16 -16.00
C ALA A 126 11.01 9.26 -17.14
N LYS A 127 10.23 8.25 -17.56
CA LYS A 127 10.56 7.38 -18.70
C LYS A 127 10.63 8.16 -20.01
N ILE A 128 9.68 9.06 -20.26
CA ILE A 128 9.68 9.90 -21.47
C ILE A 128 10.94 10.77 -21.50
N SER A 129 11.32 11.39 -20.39
CA SER A 129 12.54 12.19 -20.30
C SER A 129 13.78 11.37 -20.68
N GLN A 130 13.95 10.19 -20.07
CA GLN A 130 15.08 9.30 -20.37
C GLN A 130 15.13 8.90 -21.85
N ILE A 131 13.99 8.52 -22.45
CA ILE A 131 13.92 8.12 -23.86
C ILE A 131 14.28 9.29 -24.78
N GLN A 132 13.73 10.48 -24.54
CA GLN A 132 14.00 11.66 -25.37
C GLN A 132 15.46 12.10 -25.23
N ASN A 133 16.02 12.00 -24.02
CA ASN A 133 17.42 12.32 -23.78
C ASN A 133 18.37 11.37 -24.53
N ALA A 134 18.12 10.06 -24.44
CA ALA A 134 18.89 9.04 -25.16
C ALA A 134 18.79 9.19 -26.70
N GLN A 135 17.70 9.76 -27.21
CA GLN A 135 17.51 10.07 -28.63
C GLN A 135 18.16 11.40 -29.06
N GLY A 136 18.78 12.15 -28.14
CA GLY A 136 19.37 13.47 -28.40
C GLY A 136 18.34 14.60 -28.50
N HIS A 137 17.08 14.34 -28.16
CA HIS A 137 15.97 15.30 -28.19
C HIS A 137 15.93 16.13 -26.89
N ARG A 138 16.99 16.91 -26.65
CA ARG A 138 17.20 17.68 -25.41
C ARG A 138 16.01 18.58 -25.02
N PRO A 139 15.37 19.35 -25.92
CA PRO A 139 14.21 20.18 -25.57
C PRO A 139 13.00 19.36 -25.09
N GLN A 140 12.75 18.20 -25.69
CA GLN A 140 11.66 17.31 -25.32
C GLN A 140 11.91 16.63 -23.97
N ALA A 141 13.17 16.27 -23.69
CA ALA A 141 13.58 15.75 -22.38
C ALA A 141 13.39 16.79 -21.27
N LEU A 142 13.84 18.05 -21.50
CA LEU A 142 13.62 19.16 -20.58
C LEU A 142 12.13 19.43 -20.34
N TYR A 143 11.30 19.42 -21.39
CA TYR A 143 9.85 19.56 -21.23
C TYR A 143 9.26 18.47 -20.32
N ALA A 144 9.67 17.22 -20.52
CA ALA A 144 9.21 16.09 -19.71
C ALA A 144 9.65 16.22 -18.24
N LEU A 145 10.90 16.64 -17.97
CA LEU A 145 11.36 16.92 -16.61
C LEU A 145 10.60 18.07 -15.96
N LYS A 146 10.34 19.17 -16.69
CA LYS A 146 9.57 20.31 -16.16
C LYS A 146 8.16 19.87 -15.78
N ARG A 147 7.55 19.01 -16.59
CA ARG A 147 6.22 18.46 -16.32
C ARG A 147 6.22 17.51 -15.13
N LYS A 148 7.23 16.64 -15.01
CA LYS A 148 7.48 15.79 -13.85
C LYS A 148 7.55 16.64 -12.58
N LYS A 149 8.44 17.64 -12.53
CA LYS A 149 8.64 18.50 -11.35
C LYS A 149 7.35 19.22 -10.90
N HIS A 150 6.53 19.70 -11.85
CA HIS A 150 5.22 20.26 -11.51
C HIS A 150 4.26 19.24 -10.87
N LEU A 151 4.25 18.00 -11.37
CA LEU A 151 3.46 16.92 -10.78
C LEU A 151 3.99 16.50 -9.41
N GLU A 152 5.30 16.59 -9.15
CA GLU A 152 5.90 16.32 -7.83
C GLU A 152 5.41 17.33 -6.79
N THR A 153 5.37 18.63 -7.14
CA THR A 153 4.80 19.66 -6.26
C THR A 153 3.33 19.37 -5.94
N LEU A 154 2.55 19.00 -6.96
CA LEU A 154 1.13 18.67 -6.76
C LEU A 154 0.95 17.39 -5.92
N LEU A 155 1.79 16.37 -6.13
CA LEU A 155 1.81 15.15 -5.33
C LEU A 155 2.12 15.48 -3.87
N HIS A 156 3.12 16.31 -3.61
CA HIS A 156 3.48 16.74 -2.26
C HIS A 156 2.30 17.42 -1.54
N GLN A 157 1.61 18.36 -2.21
CA GLN A 157 0.41 18.99 -1.67
C GLN A 157 -0.72 17.98 -1.38
N ARG A 158 -0.89 16.97 -2.24
CA ARG A 158 -1.89 15.92 -2.03
C ARG A 158 -1.55 14.99 -0.88
N LEU A 159 -0.28 14.64 -0.70
CA LEU A 159 0.20 13.87 0.45
C LEU A 159 0.01 14.65 1.76
N GLN A 160 0.31 15.94 1.81
CA GLN A 160 0.04 16.79 2.98
C GLN A 160 -1.46 16.86 3.30
N SER A 161 -2.30 17.00 2.28
CA SER A 161 -3.76 16.98 2.44
C SER A 161 -4.25 15.64 2.98
N LEU A 162 -3.68 14.53 2.50
CA LEU A 162 -4.01 13.18 2.95
C LEU A 162 -3.61 12.97 4.41
N GLU A 163 -2.39 13.33 4.79
CA GLU A 163 -1.90 13.28 6.18
C GLU A 163 -2.81 14.07 7.12
N THR A 164 -3.21 15.27 6.70
CA THR A 164 -4.15 16.10 7.48
C THR A 164 -5.50 15.40 7.64
N MET A 165 -6.04 14.80 6.58
CA MET A 165 -7.33 14.09 6.64
C MET A 165 -7.26 12.82 7.50
N GLU A 166 -6.16 12.06 7.43
CA GLU A 166 -5.94 10.87 8.27
C GLU A 166 -5.77 11.24 9.75
N ALA A 167 -5.05 12.33 10.04
CA ALA A 167 -4.94 12.86 11.39
C ALA A 167 -6.30 13.32 11.94
N MET A 168 -7.13 13.98 11.12
CA MET A 168 -8.50 14.36 11.49
C MET A 168 -9.36 13.12 11.76
N LEU A 169 -9.25 12.07 10.95
CA LEU A 169 -9.96 10.80 11.18
C LEU A 169 -9.57 10.19 12.53
N LEU A 170 -8.28 10.08 12.82
CA LEU A 170 -7.79 9.51 14.08
C LEU A 170 -8.28 10.34 15.28
N LYS A 171 -8.17 11.66 15.20
CA LYS A 171 -8.63 12.58 16.25
C LYS A 171 -10.14 12.46 16.46
N PHE A 172 -10.91 12.40 15.38
CA PHE A 172 -12.36 12.26 15.43
C PHE A 172 -12.79 10.95 16.09
N GLU A 173 -12.16 9.83 15.73
CA GLU A 173 -12.42 8.53 16.34
C GLU A 173 -12.02 8.50 17.83
N SER A 174 -10.89 9.12 18.20
CA SER A 174 -10.51 9.31 19.61
C SER A 174 -11.57 10.09 20.37
N SER A 175 -12.03 11.24 19.83
CA SER A 175 -13.05 12.06 20.50
C SER A 175 -14.37 11.30 20.70
N LEU A 176 -14.76 10.43 19.76
CA LEU A 176 -15.94 9.57 19.92
C LEU A 176 -15.77 8.53 21.03
N ASN A 177 -14.54 8.07 21.28
CA ASN A 177 -14.23 7.17 22.39
C ASN A 177 -14.14 7.93 23.72
N ASP A 178 -13.58 9.13 23.71
CA ASP A 178 -13.49 9.99 24.89
C ASP A 178 -14.88 10.41 25.42
N MET A 179 -15.84 10.66 24.52
CA MET A 179 -17.24 10.87 24.91
C MET A 179 -17.83 9.69 25.67
N GLN A 180 -17.52 8.45 25.26
CA GLN A 180 -18.00 7.25 25.94
C GLN A 180 -17.37 7.10 27.32
N LEU A 181 -16.08 7.44 27.44
CA LEU A 181 -15.40 7.43 28.72
C LEU A 181 -16.03 8.42 29.71
N VAL A 182 -16.39 9.62 29.23
CA VAL A 182 -17.10 10.63 30.03
C VAL A 182 -18.49 10.14 30.44
N GLU A 183 -19.24 9.48 29.55
CA GLU A 183 -20.55 8.90 29.87
C GLU A 183 -20.43 7.82 30.96
N ALA A 184 -19.46 6.90 30.83
CA ALA A 184 -19.20 5.86 31.82
C ALA A 184 -18.78 6.45 33.18
N PHE A 185 -17.96 7.49 33.19
CA PHE A 185 -17.61 8.20 34.43
C PHE A 185 -18.83 8.86 35.08
N ASN A 186 -19.71 9.49 34.30
CA ASN A 186 -20.94 10.08 34.82
C ASN A 186 -21.86 9.01 35.44
N MET A 187 -22.05 7.88 34.75
CA MET A 187 -22.82 6.75 35.28
C MET A 187 -22.22 6.20 36.59
N GLY A 188 -20.89 6.07 36.65
CA GLY A 188 -20.18 5.64 37.86
C GLY A 188 -20.33 6.64 39.01
N ALA A 189 -20.24 7.94 38.71
CA ALA A 189 -20.44 9.00 39.69
C ALA A 189 -21.88 9.01 40.22
N ASP A 190 -22.88 8.82 39.35
CA ASP A 190 -24.29 8.72 39.75
C ASP A 190 -24.57 7.48 40.59
N ALA A 191 -24.00 6.33 40.23
CA ALA A 191 -24.08 5.12 41.04
C ALA A 191 -23.47 5.33 42.43
N LEU A 192 -22.29 5.95 42.50
CA LEU A 192 -21.64 6.28 43.77
C LEU A 192 -22.47 7.25 44.60
N ARG A 193 -23.05 8.29 43.98
CA ARG A 193 -23.98 9.21 44.66
C ARG A 193 -25.20 8.48 45.21
N SER A 194 -25.76 7.52 44.47
CA SER A 194 -26.88 6.71 44.96
C SER A 194 -26.47 5.90 46.17
N ILE A 195 -25.35 5.17 46.12
CA ILE A 195 -24.83 4.38 47.24
C ILE A 195 -24.59 5.24 48.48
N LEU A 196 -24.00 6.43 48.31
CA LEU A 196 -23.72 7.33 49.42
C LEU A 196 -25.00 7.92 50.05
N LYS A 197 -26.02 8.20 49.25
CA LYS A 197 -27.35 8.61 49.71
C LYS A 197 -28.05 7.47 50.46
N ASP A 198 -27.99 6.26 49.93
CA ASP A 198 -28.65 5.08 50.51
C ASP A 198 -28.00 4.64 51.85
N ASN A 199 -26.73 5.00 52.09
CA ASN A 199 -26.00 4.68 53.32
C ASN A 199 -25.86 5.86 54.30
N ASN A 200 -26.57 6.98 54.10
CA ASN A 200 -26.60 8.13 55.02
C ASN A 200 -25.21 8.74 55.34
N ILE A 201 -24.25 8.69 54.40
CA ILE A 201 -22.89 9.24 54.60
C ILE A 201 -22.89 10.73 54.22
N THR A 202 -22.79 11.61 55.21
CA THR A 202 -22.85 13.08 55.06
C THR A 202 -21.61 13.67 54.39
N VAL A 203 -21.74 13.96 53.10
CA VAL A 203 -21.38 15.17 52.31
C VAL A 203 -19.98 15.81 52.37
N GLU A 204 -19.12 15.63 53.39
CA GLU A 204 -17.84 16.39 53.43
C GLU A 204 -16.71 15.79 52.57
N MET A 205 -16.86 14.56 52.05
CA MET A 205 -15.86 13.89 51.21
C MET A 205 -16.23 13.83 49.70
N VAL A 206 -17.41 14.34 49.32
CA VAL A 206 -17.95 14.20 47.95
C VAL A 206 -17.47 15.32 47.02
N ASP A 207 -17.17 16.51 47.53
CA ASP A 207 -16.75 17.65 46.71
C ASP A 207 -15.36 17.47 46.06
N ALA A 208 -14.43 16.78 46.72
CA ALA A 208 -13.07 16.56 46.19
C ALA A 208 -13.00 15.61 44.98
N THR A 209 -14.01 14.73 44.80
CA THR A 209 -14.10 13.82 43.64
C THR A 209 -14.86 14.46 42.47
N MET A 210 -15.71 15.46 42.75
CA MET A 210 -16.48 16.20 41.74
C MET A 210 -15.62 17.25 41.03
N VAL A 211 -14.69 17.90 41.75
CA VAL A 211 -13.72 18.85 41.15
C VAL A 211 -12.81 18.16 40.12
N LYS A 212 -12.32 16.94 40.41
CA LYS A 212 -11.48 16.18 39.47
C LYS A 212 -12.21 15.71 38.20
N LEU A 213 -13.55 15.63 38.23
CA LEU A 213 -14.35 15.30 37.04
C LEU A 213 -14.63 16.54 36.19
N GLY A 214 -14.74 17.72 36.81
CA GLY A 214 -14.86 19.01 36.12
C GLY A 214 -13.64 19.33 35.27
N ASP A 215 -12.43 19.11 35.80
CA ASP A 215 -11.17 19.39 35.10
C ASP A 215 -11.03 18.56 33.80
N VAL A 216 -11.48 17.29 33.78
CA VAL A 216 -11.42 16.41 32.58
C VAL A 216 -12.37 16.88 31.46
N MET A 217 -13.45 17.59 31.79
CA MET A 217 -14.39 18.14 30.80
C MET A 217 -13.91 19.45 30.18
N GLU A 218 -13.05 20.21 30.88
CA GLU A 218 -12.50 21.48 30.40
C GLU A 218 -11.39 21.26 29.36
N ASP A 219 -10.52 20.26 29.58
CA ASP A 219 -9.47 19.85 28.63
C ASP A 219 -10.04 19.41 27.27
N GLN A 220 -11.23 18.79 27.23
CA GLN A 220 -11.85 18.35 25.98
C GLN A 220 -12.38 19.50 25.11
N ARG A 221 -12.84 20.60 25.70
CA ARG A 221 -13.31 21.79 24.96
C ARG A 221 -12.17 22.56 24.31
N GLU A 222 -10.99 22.53 24.91
CA GLU A 222 -9.79 23.19 24.37
C GLU A 222 -9.30 22.49 23.09
N VAL A 223 -9.43 21.16 23.02
CA VAL A 223 -9.08 20.32 21.85
C VAL A 223 -10.00 20.58 20.63
N GLU A 224 -11.27 20.90 20.86
CA GLU A 224 -12.26 21.25 19.83
C GLU A 224 -11.97 22.64 19.23
N THR A 225 -11.49 23.57 20.05
CA THR A 225 -11.14 24.95 19.63
C THR A 225 -9.84 25.00 18.82
N ALA A 226 -8.83 24.21 19.19
CA ALA A 226 -7.57 24.10 18.44
C ALA A 226 -7.75 23.52 17.02
N LEU A 227 -8.79 22.72 16.78
CA LEU A 227 -9.10 22.15 15.48
C LEU A 227 -9.65 23.20 14.48
N SER A 228 -10.29 24.27 14.98
CA SER A 228 -10.83 25.35 14.15
C SER A 228 -9.77 26.34 13.68
N GLN A 229 -8.62 26.42 14.36
CA GLN A 229 -7.57 27.40 14.08
C GLN A 229 -6.49 26.88 13.10
N GLY A 230 -6.33 25.56 12.96
CA GLY A 230 -5.34 24.96 12.04
C GLY A 230 -5.70 24.98 10.55
N MET A 231 -6.89 25.47 10.18
CA MET A 231 -7.39 25.44 8.79
C MET A 231 -7.05 26.71 7.98
N GLU A 232 -6.57 27.79 8.62
CA GLU A 232 -6.35 29.08 7.95
C GLU A 232 -5.00 29.20 7.20
N ASP A 233 -4.03 28.30 7.44
CA ASP A 233 -2.65 28.46 6.94
C ASP A 233 -2.31 27.70 5.63
N VAL A 234 -3.25 26.95 5.05
CA VAL A 234 -2.92 25.94 4.01
C VAL A 234 -2.95 26.49 2.56
N ASN A 235 -3.34 27.75 2.33
CA ASN A 235 -3.74 28.21 0.98
C ASN A 235 -2.81 29.21 0.27
N GLN A 236 -1.54 29.38 0.65
CA GLN A 236 -0.63 30.27 -0.09
C GLN A 236 0.77 29.68 -0.32
N THR A 237 0.99 29.00 -1.44
CA THR A 237 2.31 29.08 -2.11
C THR A 237 2.23 28.71 -3.59
N GLN A 238 2.67 29.62 -4.45
CA GLN A 238 2.88 29.42 -5.88
C GLN A 238 4.40 29.28 -6.07
N PHE A 239 4.90 28.08 -6.37
CA PHE A 239 6.34 27.81 -6.52
C PHE A 239 6.81 28.06 -7.96
N PRO A 240 7.75 28.98 -8.22
CA PRO A 240 8.44 29.07 -9.51
C PRO A 240 9.44 27.91 -9.65
N ILE A 241 9.42 27.23 -10.81
CA ILE A 241 10.40 26.17 -11.16
C ILE A 241 11.60 26.83 -11.84
N ASP A 242 12.80 26.61 -11.31
CA ASP A 242 14.08 27.08 -11.88
C ASP A 242 14.51 26.21 -13.08
N GLU A 243 14.90 26.85 -14.18
CA GLU A 243 15.31 26.19 -15.42
C GLU A 243 16.76 25.68 -15.35
N ASP A 244 17.63 26.34 -14.57
CA ASP A 244 19.04 25.95 -14.41
C ASP A 244 19.18 24.63 -13.61
N GLU A 245 18.29 24.43 -12.62
CA GLU A 245 18.23 23.18 -11.85
C GLU A 245 17.83 22.00 -12.75
N LEU A 246 16.94 22.23 -13.71
CA LEU A 246 16.46 21.22 -14.64
C LEU A 246 17.55 20.80 -15.64
N GLU A 247 18.36 21.75 -16.09
CA GLU A 247 19.51 21.45 -16.93
C GLU A 247 20.56 20.60 -16.21
N ASN A 248 20.77 20.83 -14.91
CA ASN A 248 21.66 20.02 -14.11
C ASN A 248 21.14 18.60 -13.92
N GLU A 249 19.84 18.40 -13.63
CA GLU A 249 19.23 17.05 -13.56
C GLU A 249 19.41 16.30 -14.89
N LEU A 250 19.27 16.99 -16.03
CA LEU A 250 19.48 16.37 -17.33
C LEU A 250 20.94 15.97 -17.58
N ARG A 251 21.91 16.79 -17.15
CA ARG A 251 23.34 16.46 -17.23
C ARG A 251 23.69 15.25 -16.37
N GLU A 252 23.11 15.13 -15.18
CA GLU A 252 23.30 13.95 -14.33
C GLU A 252 22.74 12.66 -14.97
N LEU A 253 21.64 12.75 -15.72
CA LEU A 253 21.11 11.61 -16.48
C LEU A 253 22.07 11.20 -17.61
N ASP A 254 22.66 12.17 -18.33
CA ASP A 254 23.69 11.91 -19.34
C ASP A 254 24.92 11.20 -18.73
N GLU A 255 25.39 11.68 -17.58
CA GLU A 255 26.53 11.09 -16.86
C GLU A 255 26.25 9.68 -16.35
N LYS A 256 25.04 9.42 -15.84
CA LYS A 256 24.61 8.07 -15.42
C LYS A 256 24.50 7.11 -16.62
N GLU A 257 24.00 7.57 -17.76
CA GLU A 257 23.94 6.73 -18.98
C GLU A 257 25.36 6.43 -19.50
N ALA A 258 26.27 7.41 -19.48
CA ALA A 258 27.66 7.22 -19.86
C ALA A 258 28.36 6.20 -18.94
N GLN A 259 28.18 6.30 -17.62
CA GLN A 259 28.73 5.34 -16.66
C GLN A 259 28.15 3.92 -16.83
N MET A 260 26.88 3.79 -17.21
CA MET A 260 26.27 2.48 -17.52
C MET A 260 26.76 1.88 -18.84
N LYS A 261 27.09 2.71 -19.85
CA LYS A 261 27.75 2.28 -21.11
C LYS A 261 29.23 1.94 -20.92
N GLU A 262 29.89 2.56 -19.94
CA GLU A 262 31.30 2.34 -19.62
C GLU A 262 31.56 1.16 -18.66
N LEU A 263 30.51 0.51 -18.11
CA LEU A 263 30.66 -0.81 -17.49
C LEU A 263 31.09 -1.79 -18.57
N PRO A 264 32.36 -2.25 -18.58
CA PRO A 264 32.79 -3.18 -19.60
C PRO A 264 32.02 -4.46 -19.38
N SER A 265 31.46 -5.02 -20.45
CA SER A 265 31.33 -6.45 -20.59
C SER A 265 32.69 -7.06 -20.25
N ARG A 266 32.89 -7.44 -18.98
CA ARG A 266 34.02 -8.22 -18.53
C ARG A 266 33.80 -9.61 -19.11
N GLN A 267 34.09 -9.74 -20.40
CA GLN A 267 34.62 -10.96 -20.97
C GLN A 267 35.70 -11.42 -20.00
N GLU A 268 35.56 -12.63 -19.50
CA GLU A 268 36.54 -13.31 -18.68
C GLU A 268 37.84 -13.50 -19.49
N SER A 269 38.64 -12.45 -19.61
CA SER A 269 40.07 -12.58 -19.87
C SER A 269 40.71 -12.91 -18.52
N VAL A 270 40.85 -14.20 -18.26
CA VAL A 270 41.63 -14.75 -17.16
C VAL A 270 43.06 -14.24 -17.30
N SER A 271 43.46 -13.31 -16.42
CA SER A 271 44.86 -13.05 -16.10
C SER A 271 45.03 -13.33 -14.61
N ALA A 272 45.42 -14.57 -14.32
CA ALA A 272 45.82 -14.99 -12.99
C ALA A 272 47.31 -14.61 -12.75
N PRO A 273 47.68 -14.21 -11.52
CA PRO A 273 49.05 -13.86 -11.14
C PRO A 273 49.97 -15.10 -11.16
N PRO A 274 51.30 -14.94 -11.35
CA PRO A 274 52.19 -16.04 -11.66
C PRO A 274 52.45 -16.94 -10.44
N PRO A 275 52.22 -18.26 -10.53
CA PRO A 275 52.67 -19.20 -9.52
C PRO A 275 54.08 -19.70 -9.86
N ALA A 276 55.01 -19.44 -8.96
CA ALA A 276 56.31 -20.08 -8.95
C ALA A 276 56.16 -21.55 -8.51
N HIS A 277 56.86 -22.44 -9.23
CA HIS A 277 57.25 -23.81 -8.85
C HIS A 277 56.15 -24.88 -8.71
N SER A 278 55.90 -25.64 -9.78
CA SER A 278 55.54 -27.08 -9.73
C SER A 278 55.61 -27.82 -11.08
N GLU A 279 56.49 -27.41 -12.01
CA GLU A 279 56.77 -28.18 -13.25
C GLU A 279 58.13 -28.93 -13.20
N SER A 280 58.49 -29.48 -12.04
CA SER A 280 59.79 -30.16 -11.86
C SER A 280 59.70 -31.68 -11.67
N GLU A 281 58.52 -32.30 -11.52
CA GLU A 281 58.44 -33.75 -11.29
C GLU A 281 57.88 -34.57 -12.47
N LEU A 282 56.91 -34.04 -13.23
CA LEU A 282 56.39 -34.75 -14.42
C LEU A 282 57.36 -34.72 -15.62
N ALA A 283 58.14 -33.65 -15.77
CA ALA A 283 59.20 -33.57 -16.77
C ALA A 283 60.40 -34.49 -16.43
N ARG A 284 60.67 -34.72 -15.13
CA ARG A 284 61.70 -35.67 -14.67
C ARG A 284 61.25 -37.12 -14.83
N LEU A 285 59.97 -37.44 -14.62
CA LEU A 285 59.42 -38.79 -14.83
C LEU A 285 59.32 -39.16 -16.32
N ASN A 286 59.02 -38.20 -17.21
CA ASN A 286 58.93 -38.46 -18.65
C ASN A 286 60.32 -38.58 -19.31
N ALA A 287 61.33 -37.85 -18.81
CA ALA A 287 62.72 -38.00 -19.24
C ALA A 287 63.38 -39.32 -18.77
N LEU A 288 62.86 -39.94 -17.71
CA LEU A 288 63.33 -41.24 -17.19
C LEU A 288 62.68 -42.44 -17.92
N MET A 289 61.49 -42.27 -18.50
CA MET A 289 60.85 -43.31 -19.32
C MET A 289 61.31 -43.28 -20.79
N ALA A 290 61.76 -42.13 -21.30
CA ALA A 290 62.29 -42.00 -22.66
C ALA A 290 63.73 -42.53 -22.83
N SER A 291 64.44 -42.85 -21.74
CA SER A 291 65.82 -43.39 -21.77
C SER A 291 65.92 -44.93 -21.73
N VAL A 292 64.79 -45.65 -21.70
CA VAL A 292 64.74 -47.14 -21.64
C VAL A 292 64.29 -47.80 -22.96
N GLY A 293 63.97 -47.03 -24.01
CA GLY A 293 63.41 -47.53 -25.27
C GLY A 293 64.29 -47.35 -26.52
N GLN A 294 65.46 -47.99 -26.54
CA GLN A 294 66.14 -48.51 -27.75
C GLN A 294 66.57 -47.55 -28.89
N SER A 295 67.87 -47.21 -28.90
CA SER A 295 68.65 -47.15 -30.15
C SER A 295 69.43 -48.46 -30.32
N ALA A 296 68.99 -49.29 -31.27
CA ALA A 296 69.88 -50.01 -32.16
C ALA A 296 69.77 -49.32 -33.54
N GLU A 297 70.89 -48.82 -34.05
CA GLU A 297 71.11 -48.19 -35.37
C GLU A 297 71.08 -49.23 -36.53
N PRO A 298 71.26 -48.86 -37.83
CA PRO A 298 70.78 -47.73 -38.67
C PRO A 298 70.40 -48.30 -40.11
N PRO A 299 70.59 -47.68 -41.31
CA PRO A 299 70.71 -46.27 -41.75
C PRO A 299 69.88 -45.86 -43.03
N ARG A 300 69.88 -44.53 -43.29
CA ARG A 300 70.01 -43.80 -44.60
C ARG A 300 68.81 -43.41 -45.51
N HIS A 301 68.91 -42.12 -45.90
CA HIS A 301 68.53 -41.42 -47.14
C HIS A 301 67.17 -40.70 -47.29
N SER A 302 67.27 -39.36 -47.16
CA SER A 302 66.82 -38.24 -48.01
C SER A 302 65.39 -38.11 -48.60
N PRO A 303 64.93 -36.87 -48.84
CA PRO A 303 63.52 -36.47 -48.82
C PRO A 303 62.94 -36.22 -50.22
N ASN A 304 61.62 -36.37 -50.41
CA ASN A 304 60.91 -35.60 -51.42
C ASN A 304 59.37 -35.61 -51.28
N GLN A 305 58.79 -34.41 -51.49
CA GLN A 305 57.54 -34.06 -52.19
C GLN A 305 56.16 -34.64 -51.79
N SER A 306 55.23 -33.69 -51.72
CA SER A 306 53.75 -33.72 -51.69
C SER A 306 53.11 -34.55 -52.83
N PRO A 307 51.77 -34.53 -53.05
CA PRO A 307 50.61 -34.29 -52.19
C PRO A 307 49.55 -35.41 -52.38
N ASP A 308 48.26 -35.09 -52.18
CA ASP A 308 47.06 -35.58 -52.89
C ASP A 308 46.01 -36.39 -52.12
N ARG A 309 44.76 -35.89 -52.23
CA ARG A 309 43.49 -36.61 -52.46
C ARG A 309 42.99 -37.52 -51.34
N GLU A 310 41.70 -37.75 -51.12
CA GLU A 310 40.44 -37.37 -51.73
C GLU A 310 39.38 -37.97 -50.80
N ARG A 311 38.18 -37.36 -50.78
CA ARG A 311 36.88 -38.08 -50.67
C ARG A 311 36.64 -38.80 -49.33
N ARG A 312 35.42 -39.07 -48.90
CA ARG A 312 34.04 -38.83 -49.35
C ARG A 312 33.22 -39.38 -48.19
N HIS A 313 32.06 -38.75 -47.96
CA HIS A 313 30.80 -39.43 -47.64
C HIS A 313 30.79 -40.21 -46.31
N SER A 314 29.70 -40.44 -45.63
CA SER A 314 28.27 -40.40 -45.90
C SER A 314 27.59 -40.67 -44.55
N ALA A 315 26.33 -40.25 -44.44
CA ALA A 315 25.21 -40.98 -43.82
C ALA A 315 25.42 -41.60 -42.41
N GLY A 316 24.51 -41.47 -41.48
CA GLY A 316 23.09 -41.20 -41.56
C GLY A 316 22.54 -41.29 -40.12
N ALA A 317 21.39 -40.66 -39.90
CA ALA A 317 20.15 -41.37 -39.60
C ALA A 317 19.97 -41.63 -38.09
N GLN A 318 19.09 -40.85 -37.47
CA GLN A 318 17.78 -41.28 -36.93
C GLN A 318 17.88 -41.54 -35.42
N LEU A 319 17.31 -40.69 -34.56
CA LEU A 319 15.88 -40.57 -34.18
C LEU A 319 15.32 -41.87 -33.59
N GLU A 320 15.15 -41.88 -32.27
CA GLU A 320 13.95 -42.37 -31.59
C GLU A 320 13.86 -41.81 -30.14
N PRO A 321 12.66 -41.78 -29.54
CA PRO A 321 12.30 -40.82 -28.49
C PRO A 321 11.85 -41.47 -27.15
N ALA A 322 11.46 -40.58 -26.24
CA ALA A 322 10.42 -40.70 -25.21
C ALA A 322 10.63 -41.66 -24.02
N MET A 323 10.89 -41.06 -22.86
CA MET A 323 9.96 -41.02 -21.71
C MET A 323 10.10 -39.69 -20.99
#